data_AF-A0AAF0TAZ1-F1
#
_entry.id   AF-A0AAF0TAZ1-F1
#
_cell.length_a   1.000
_cell.length_b   1.000
_cell.length_c   1.000
_cell.angle_alpha   90.00
_cell.angle_beta   90.00
_cell.angle_gamma   90.00
#
_symmetry.space_group_name_H-M   'P 1'
#
loop_
_entity.id
_entity.type
_entity.pdbx_description
1 polymer ?
#
loop_
_entity_poly.entity_id
_entity_poly.type
_entity_poly.pdbx_seq_one_letter_code
_entity_poly.pdbx_strand_id
1 'polypeptide(L)' 'MVDPTLQGQYTKKDLIQVAAIAAMCVQTEADYRPLMTDVVQSLVTLVKTYSSSCPANSFRSYNQTVSPRS' A
#
# COMPACT_ATOMS: atom_id res chain seq x y z
N MET A 1 15.13 -6.75 8.97
CA MET A 1 14.27 -7.11 10.12
C MET A 1 12.91 -6.49 9.87
N VAL A 2 11.82 -7.18 10.19
CA VAL A 2 10.46 -6.62 10.05
C VAL A 2 10.10 -5.90 11.35
N ASP A 3 9.36 -4.79 11.25
CA ASP A 3 8.93 -4.00 12.41
C ASP A 3 8.15 -4.89 13.41
N PRO A 4 8.63 -5.02 14.67
CA PRO A 4 7.93 -5.79 15.70
C PRO A 4 6.52 -5.29 16.02
N THR A 5 6.23 -4.01 15.78
CA THR A 5 4.91 -3.41 16.04
C THR A 5 3.84 -3.93 15.08
N LEU A 6 4.23 -4.55 13.96
CA LEU A 6 3.29 -5.21 13.04
C LEU A 6 2.70 -6.50 13.60
N GLN A 7 3.25 -7.06 14.70
CA GLN A 7 2.70 -8.22 15.42
C GLN A 7 2.37 -9.45 14.53
N GLY A 8 3.04 -9.60 13.38
CA GLY A 8 2.74 -10.68 12.42
C GLY A 8 1.43 -10.49 11.63
N GLN A 9 0.79 -9.33 11.71
CA GLN A 9 -0.44 -8.97 11.00
C GLN A 9 -0.21 -8.66 9.52
N TYR A 10 0.54 -9.52 8.83
CA TYR A 10 0.86 -9.38 7.42
C TYR A 10 1.08 -10.75 6.78
N THR A 11 0.78 -10.88 5.49
CA THR A 11 1.25 -12.05 4.73
C THR A 11 2.67 -11.79 4.22
N LYS A 12 3.45 -12.86 4.02
CA LYS A 12 4.79 -12.74 3.44
C LYS A 12 4.74 -12.09 2.05
N LYS A 13 3.67 -12.33 1.28
CA LYS A 13 3.50 -11.77 -0.07
C LYS A 13 3.32 -10.26 -0.01
N ASP A 14 2.40 -9.77 0.84
CA ASP A 14 2.14 -8.34 0.98
C ASP A 14 3.38 -7.59 1.46
N LEU A 15 4.10 -8.18 2.42
CA LEU A 15 5.34 -7.58 2.94
C LEU A 15 6.39 -7.44 1.83
N ILE A 16 6.57 -8.47 1.00
CA ILE A 16 7.51 -8.41 -0.13
C ILE A 16 7.10 -7.33 -1.13
N GLN A 17 5.80 -7.21 -1.45
CA GLN A 17 5.32 -6.21 -2.39
C GLN A 17 5.49 -4.78 -1.87
N VAL A 18 5.13 -4.52 -0.61
CA VAL A 18 5.32 -3.21 0.03
C VAL A 18 6.81 -2.87 0.11
N ALA A 19 7.66 -3.84 0.46
CA ALA A 19 9.10 -3.64 0.48
C ALA A 19 9.69 -3.32 -0.90
N ALA A 20 9.20 -3.96 -1.96
CA ALA A 20 9.62 -3.66 -3.33
C ALA A 20 9.25 -2.23 -3.74
N ILE A 21 8.03 -1.78 -3.42
CA ILE A 21 7.59 -0.40 -3.68
C ILE A 21 8.49 0.59 -2.90
N ALA A 22 8.71 0.34 -1.61
CA ALA A 22 9.57 1.18 -0.78
C ALA A 22 11.01 1.23 -1.30
N ALA A 23 11.56 0.09 -1.75
CA ALA A 23 12.90 0.02 -2.33
C ALA A 23 13.03 0.88 -3.59
N MET A 24 12.01 0.87 -4.47
CA MET A 24 12.00 1.74 -5.65
C MET A 24 12.00 3.22 -5.28
N CYS A 25 11.26 3.61 -4.22
CA CYS A 25 11.17 5.00 -3.76
C CYS A 25 12.47 5.55 -3.17
N VAL A 26 13.32 4.70 -2.59
CA VAL A 26 14.57 5.10 -1.91
C VAL A 26 15.82 4.86 -2.77
N GLN A 27 15.66 4.58 -4.07
CA GLN A 27 16.80 4.39 -4.96
C GLN A 27 17.73 5.61 -4.98
N THR A 28 19.04 5.35 -5.12
CA THR A 28 20.07 6.40 -5.17
C THR A 28 19.83 7.32 -6.35
N GLU A 29 19.60 6.75 -7.53
CA GLU A 29 19.30 7.48 -8.76
C GLU A 29 17.83 7.90 -8.76
N ALA A 30 17.58 9.18 -9.04
CA ALA A 30 16.25 9.75 -9.04
C ALA A 30 15.37 9.19 -10.18
N ASP A 31 15.97 8.85 -11.32
CA ASP A 31 15.25 8.37 -12.51
C ASP A 31 14.58 7.00 -12.31
N TYR A 32 15.05 6.21 -11.34
CA TYR A 32 14.40 4.94 -11.00
C TYR A 32 13.31 5.08 -9.94
N ARG A 33 13.13 6.27 -9.37
CA ARG A 33 12.05 6.52 -8.40
C ARG A 33 10.73 6.65 -9.17
N PRO A 34 9.70 5.90 -8.79
CA PRO A 34 8.41 5.95 -9.47
C PRO A 34 7.71 7.28 -9.21
N LEU A 35 6.76 7.62 -10.08
CA LEU A 35 5.83 8.72 -9.81
C LEU A 35 4.98 8.39 -8.58
N MET A 36 4.69 9.40 -7.76
CA MET A 36 3.86 9.17 -6.56
C MET A 36 2.45 8.70 -6.89
N THR A 37 1.93 9.00 -8.08
CA THR A 37 0.67 8.44 -8.59
C THR A 37 0.72 6.92 -8.67
N ASP A 38 1.83 6.37 -9.18
CA ASP A 38 2.00 4.94 -9.42
C ASP A 38 2.21 4.19 -8.09
N VAL A 39 2.92 4.83 -7.15
CA VAL A 39 3.08 4.35 -5.78
C VAL A 39 1.71 4.22 -5.10
N VAL A 40 0.90 5.28 -5.15
CA VAL A 40 -0.43 5.28 -4.53
C VAL A 40 -1.35 4.24 -5.18
N GLN A 41 -1.35 4.13 -6.51
CA GLN A 41 -2.15 3.14 -7.22
C GLN A 41 -1.76 1.69 -6.85
N SER A 42 -0.45 1.43 -6.73
CA SER A 42 0.07 0.13 -6.30
C SER A 42 -0.38 -0.20 -4.87
N LEU A 43 -0.25 0.74 -3.94
CA LEU A 43 -0.67 0.55 -2.54
C LEU A 43 -2.18 0.36 -2.41
N VAL A 44 -2.99 1.13 -3.14
CA VAL A 44 -4.46 0.96 -3.15
C VAL A 44 -4.86 -0.43 -3.59
N THR A 45 -4.18 -1.00 -4.59
CA THR A 45 -4.44 -2.35 -5.08
C THR A 45 -4.09 -3.39 -4.01
N LEU A 46 -2.94 -3.25 -3.34
CA LEU A 46 -2.52 -4.15 -2.26
C LEU A 46 -3.52 -4.16 -1.10
N VAL A 47 -4.01 -2.99 -0.68
CA VAL A 47 -4.99 -2.88 0.42
C VAL A 47 -6.33 -3.52 0.05
N LYS A 48 -6.77 -3.38 -1.20
CA LYS A 48 -7.99 -4.05 -1.70
C LYS A 48 -7.84 -5.57 -1.67
N THR A 49 -6.69 -6.09 -2.09
CA THR A 49 -6.39 -7.53 -2.04
C THR A 49 -6.36 -8.05 -0.61
N TYR A 50 -5.71 -7.34 0.32
CA TYR A 50 -5.65 -7.73 1.74
C TYR A 50 -7.04 -7.82 2.39
N SER A 51 -7.94 -6.89 2.03
CA SER A 51 -9.33 -6.86 2.51
C SER A 51 -10.17 -8.05 2.04
N SER A 52 -9.71 -8.76 1.01
CA SER A 52 -10.43 -9.92 0.44
C SER A 52 -10.09 -11.24 1.14
N SER A 53 -9.04 -11.27 1.97
CA SER A 53 -8.56 -12.48 2.66
C SER A 53 -9.10 -12.71 4.07
N CYS A 54 -9.70 -11.71 4.74
CA CYS A 54 -10.32 -11.83 6.07
C CYS A 54 -11.41 -10.76 6.29
N PRO A 55 -12.59 -11.09 6.86
CA PRO A 55 -13.71 -10.14 7.05
C PRO A 55 -13.58 -9.23 8.29
N ALA A 56 -12.47 -9.26 9.01
CA ALA A 56 -12.29 -8.42 10.19
C ALA A 56 -11.65 -7.07 9.79
N ASN A 57 -12.44 -6.01 9.96
CA ASN A 57 -12.12 -4.60 9.79
C ASN A 57 -12.35 -4.03 8.38
N SER A 58 -13.61 -3.66 8.13
CA SER A 58 -14.01 -2.73 7.07
C SER A 58 -13.34 -1.37 7.25
N PHE A 59 -12.07 -1.23 6.86
CA PHE A 59 -11.53 0.08 6.51
C PHE A 59 -12.25 0.51 5.24
N ARG A 60 -13.38 1.19 5.44
CA ARG A 60 -14.18 1.81 4.38
C ARG A 60 -13.26 2.56 3.46
N SER A 61 -13.13 2.02 2.25
CA SER A 61 -13.13 2.74 0.98
C SER A 61 -12.56 4.16 1.08
N TYR A 62 -11.32 4.34 0.62
CA TYR A 62 -10.72 5.64 0.25
C TYR A 62 -11.52 6.39 -0.85
N ASN A 63 -12.81 6.08 -1.06
CA ASN A 63 -13.73 6.76 -1.97
C ASN A 63 -14.84 7.55 -1.24
N GLN A 64 -14.72 7.89 0.05
CA GLN A 64 -15.62 8.90 0.62
C GLN A 64 -14.98 10.30 0.52
N THR A 65 -15.52 11.07 -0.43
CA THR A 65 -15.45 12.55 -0.65
C THR A 65 -14.30 13.13 -1.50
N VAL A 66 -14.33 12.90 -2.82
CA VAL A 66 -14.36 14.04 -3.75
C VAL A 66 -15.83 14.27 -4.13
N SER A 67 -16.56 14.97 -3.26
CA SER A 67 -17.87 15.50 -3.63
C SER A 67 -17.63 16.65 -4.63
N PRO A 68 -18.21 16.64 -5.84
CA PRO A 68 -18.28 17.86 -6.63
C PRO A 68 -19.32 18.74 -5.95
N ARG A 69 -18.90 19.84 -5.35
CA ARG A 69 -19.81 20.84 -4.83
C ARG A 69 -19.40 22.20 -5.38
N SER A 70 -20.04 22.52 -6.51
CA SER A 70 -20.27 23.82 -7.15
C SER A 70 -19.06 24.67 -7.52
#